data_AF-A0A7R7AX00-F1
#
_entry.id   AF-A0A7R7AX00-F1
#
_cell.length_a   1.000
_cell.length_b   1.000
_cell.length_c   1.000
_cell.angle_alpha   90.00
_cell.angle_beta   90.00
_cell.angle_gamma   90.00
#
_symmetry.space_group_name_H-M   'P 1'
#
loop_
_entity.id
_entity.type
_entity.pdbx_description
1 polymer ?
#
loop_
_entity_poly.entity_id
_entity_poly.type
_entity_poly.pdbx_seq_one_letter_code
_entity_poly.pdbx_strand_id
1 'polypeptide(L)'
;MMTIRSRIAAAFAVASLALVFAGQSHATVFAAWQVANVPFGDTLNLRKYPSATSQKQAAYPNGTVLQMTGRCTGGVNLLDIASQPAWKQRQTVRFRWCEVWHDPAKNGEFVTGWAYGKYITPY
;
A
#
# COMPACT_ATOMS: atom_id res chain seq x y z
N MET A 1 43.82 40.10 20.30
CA MET A 1 43.72 39.25 19.09
C MET A 1 43.12 37.91 19.51
N MET A 2 41.80 37.78 19.45
CA MET A 2 41.06 36.61 19.95
C MET A 2 40.32 35.95 18.78
N THR A 3 40.99 34.93 18.23
CA THR A 3 40.47 33.72 17.59
C THR A 3 39.11 33.79 16.86
N ILE A 4 39.17 34.18 15.58
CA ILE A 4 38.10 34.07 14.57
C ILE A 4 37.70 32.61 14.23
N ARG A 5 38.37 31.60 14.81
CA ARG A 5 38.22 30.18 14.44
C ARG A 5 36.95 29.50 14.98
N SER A 6 36.25 30.08 15.94
CA SER A 6 35.18 29.37 16.67
C SER A 6 33.79 29.44 16.02
N ARG A 7 33.60 30.21 14.95
CA ARG A 7 32.27 30.41 14.32
C ARG A 7 31.95 29.44 13.16
N ILE A 8 32.91 28.63 12.73
CA ILE A 8 32.74 27.73 11.57
C ILE A 8 32.16 26.36 11.98
N ALA A 9 32.32 25.94 13.25
CA ALA A 9 31.90 24.61 13.68
C ALA A 9 30.38 24.45 13.90
N ALA A 10 29.64 25.54 14.17
CA ALA A 10 28.21 25.45 14.48
C ALA A 10 27.31 25.37 13.23
N ALA A 11 27.81 25.73 12.04
CA ALA A 11 27.02 25.74 10.82
C ALA A 11 26.81 24.35 10.19
N PHE A 12 27.66 23.36 10.53
CA PHE A 12 27.56 22.01 9.96
C PHE A 12 26.59 21.08 10.68
N ALA A 13 26.20 21.39 11.92
CA ALA A 13 25.33 20.51 12.71
C ALA A 13 23.85 20.57 12.32
N VAL A 14 23.39 21.67 11.72
CA VAL A 14 21.98 21.84 11.31
C VAL A 14 21.70 21.21 9.94
N ALA A 15 22.73 21.05 9.09
CA ALA A 15 22.59 20.44 7.76
C ALA A 15 22.39 18.92 7.82
N SER A 16 22.82 18.24 8.90
CA SER A 16 22.78 16.77 9.01
C SER A 16 21.37 16.20 9.27
N LEU A 17 20.43 17.02 9.76
CA LEU A 17 19.07 16.59 10.08
C LEU A 17 18.13 16.56 8.86
N ALA A 18 18.49 17.24 7.77
CA ALA A 18 17.68 17.26 6.55
C ALA A 18 17.79 15.97 5.72
N LEU A 19 18.88 15.21 5.85
CA LEU A 19 19.14 14.01 5.06
C LEU A 19 18.32 12.78 5.51
N VAL A 20 17.82 12.76 6.75
CA VAL A 20 16.99 11.65 7.25
C VAL A 20 15.56 11.66 6.67
N PHE A 21 15.11 12.81 6.16
CA PHE A 21 13.80 12.97 5.52
C PHE A 21 13.86 12.96 3.99
N ALA A 22 15.00 12.58 3.39
CA ALA A 22 15.00 12.08 2.02
C ALA A 22 14.31 10.71 2.00
N GLY A 23 13.00 10.72 2.27
CA GLY A 23 12.11 9.59 2.08
C GLY A 23 12.36 9.09 0.68
N GLN A 24 12.78 7.84 0.58
CA GLN A 24 13.09 7.22 -0.68
C GLN A 24 11.89 7.43 -1.61
N SER A 25 12.05 8.27 -2.63
CA SER A 25 11.05 8.46 -3.68
C SER A 25 11.04 7.21 -4.55
N HIS A 26 10.55 6.10 -4.01
CA HIS A 26 10.24 4.93 -4.82
C HIS A 26 9.03 5.31 -5.65
N ALA A 27 9.19 5.33 -6.98
CA ALA A 27 8.05 5.33 -7.87
C ALA A 27 7.25 4.04 -7.55
N THR A 28 6.13 4.20 -6.84
CA THR A 28 5.27 3.06 -6.51
C THR A 28 4.43 2.73 -7.73
N VAL A 29 4.72 1.59 -8.34
CA VAL A 29 3.86 1.05 -9.41
C VAL A 29 2.72 0.31 -8.72
N PHE A 30 1.50 0.83 -8.86
CA PHE A 30 0.32 0.13 -8.37
C PHE A 30 -0.14 -0.93 -9.37
N ALA A 31 -0.47 -2.12 -8.88
CA ALA A 31 -1.13 -3.13 -9.70
C ALA A 31 -2.63 -2.82 -9.79
N ALA A 32 -3.15 -2.69 -11.00
CA ALA A 32 -4.57 -2.40 -11.23
C ALA A 32 -5.42 -3.66 -10.97
N TRP A 33 -6.12 -3.68 -9.84
CA TRP A 33 -7.11 -4.69 -9.49
C TRP A 33 -8.37 -3.99 -9.01
N GLN A 34 -9.51 -4.65 -9.15
CA GLN A 34 -10.79 -4.13 -8.68
C GLN A 34 -11.50 -5.11 -7.73
N VAL A 35 -12.38 -4.57 -6.89
CA VAL A 35 -13.28 -5.36 -6.05
C VAL A 35 -14.26 -6.13 -6.93
N ALA A 36 -14.42 -7.42 -6.65
CA ALA A 36 -15.33 -8.30 -7.38
C ALA A 36 -15.88 -9.42 -6.49
N ASN A 37 -16.99 -10.04 -6.93
CA ASN A 37 -17.60 -11.22 -6.30
C ASN A 37 -18.07 -11.01 -4.85
N VAL A 38 -18.28 -9.76 -4.44
CA VAL A 38 -18.98 -9.43 -3.21
C VAL A 38 -20.49 -9.55 -3.47
N PRO A 39 -21.32 -10.06 -2.52
CA PRO A 39 -22.77 -10.10 -2.68
C PRO A 39 -23.38 -8.73 -3.01
N PHE A 40 -24.57 -8.74 -3.63
CA PHE A 40 -25.29 -7.50 -3.92
C PHE A 40 -25.61 -6.74 -2.63
N GLY A 41 -25.34 -5.42 -2.61
CA GLY A 41 -25.52 -4.58 -1.43
C GLY A 41 -24.38 -4.63 -0.41
N ASP A 42 -23.42 -5.54 -0.58
CA ASP A 42 -22.26 -5.68 0.31
C ASP A 42 -21.02 -4.94 -0.20
N THR A 43 -20.01 -4.87 0.66
CA THR A 43 -18.71 -4.26 0.38
C THR A 43 -17.55 -5.17 0.80
N LEU A 44 -16.41 -5.01 0.13
CA LEU A 44 -15.15 -5.57 0.59
C LEU A 44 -14.52 -4.64 1.63
N ASN A 45 -14.35 -5.15 2.85
CA ASN A 45 -13.64 -4.43 3.90
C ASN A 45 -12.12 -4.55 3.71
N LEU A 46 -11.42 -3.42 3.71
CA LEU A 46 -9.98 -3.38 3.95
C LEU A 46 -9.69 -3.44 5.44
N ARG A 47 -8.63 -4.15 5.81
CA ARG A 47 -8.27 -4.40 7.20
C ARG A 47 -6.83 -4.00 7.51
N LYS A 48 -6.60 -3.57 8.75
CA LYS A 48 -5.29 -3.11 9.23
C LYS A 48 -4.19 -4.19 9.10
N TYR A 49 -4.55 -5.45 9.34
CA TYR A 49 -3.67 -6.60 9.21
C TYR A 49 -4.36 -7.68 8.34
N PRO A 50 -3.59 -8.61 7.74
CA PRO A 50 -4.10 -9.64 6.85
C PRO A 50 -4.83 -10.76 7.61
N SER A 51 -5.94 -10.42 8.27
CA SER A 51 -6.75 -11.33 9.08
C SER A 51 -8.21 -10.90 9.09
N ALA A 52 -9.13 -11.87 9.07
CA ALA A 52 -10.57 -11.63 9.15
C ALA A 52 -11.03 -11.03 10.50
N THR A 53 -10.23 -11.13 11.54
CA THR A 53 -10.51 -10.55 12.86
C THR A 53 -9.89 -9.16 13.05
N SER A 54 -9.05 -8.70 12.12
CA SER A 54 -8.41 -7.38 12.19
C SER A 54 -9.43 -6.25 12.04
N GLN A 55 -9.15 -5.11 12.69
CA GLN A 55 -9.89 -3.86 12.53
C GLN A 55 -10.10 -3.52 11.04
N LYS A 56 -11.33 -3.12 10.70
CA LYS A 56 -11.72 -2.60 9.39
C LYS A 56 -11.27 -1.14 9.28
N GLN A 57 -10.68 -0.75 8.15
CA GLN A 57 -10.26 0.63 7.88
C GLN A 57 -11.15 1.29 6.83
N ALA A 58 -11.52 0.57 5.77
CA ALA A 58 -12.38 1.07 4.71
C ALA A 58 -13.26 -0.04 4.14
N ALA A 59 -14.24 0.33 3.33
CA ALA A 59 -15.17 -0.57 2.67
C ALA A 59 -15.42 -0.10 1.24
N TYR A 60 -15.30 -1.02 0.28
CA TYR A 60 -15.42 -0.71 -1.16
C TYR A 60 -16.44 -1.63 -1.85
N PRO A 61 -17.37 -1.10 -2.66
CA PRO A 61 -18.30 -1.91 -3.44
C PRO A 61 -17.61 -2.57 -4.64
N ASN A 62 -18.27 -3.56 -5.25
CA ASN A 62 -17.84 -4.15 -6.52
C ASN A 62 -17.56 -3.08 -7.58
N GLY A 63 -16.55 -3.31 -8.42
CA GLY A 63 -16.11 -2.39 -9.48
C GLY A 63 -15.17 -1.28 -9.02
N THR A 64 -14.91 -1.16 -7.72
CA THR A 64 -13.92 -0.19 -7.23
C THR A 64 -12.51 -0.64 -7.61
N VAL A 65 -11.79 0.17 -8.37
CA VAL A 65 -10.36 -0.04 -8.65
C VAL A 65 -9.55 0.33 -7.41
N LEU A 66 -8.68 -0.58 -6.98
CA LEU A 66 -7.85 -0.47 -5.79
C LEU A 66 -6.41 -0.12 -6.19
N GLN A 67 -5.76 0.74 -5.40
CA GLN A 67 -4.33 1.03 -5.54
C GLN A 67 -3.52 -0.07 -4.84
N MET A 68 -3.37 -1.23 -5.49
CA MET A 68 -2.66 -2.36 -4.90
C MET A 68 -1.16 -2.12 -4.92
N THR A 69 -0.47 -2.29 -3.79
CA THR A 69 1.00 -2.08 -3.71
C THR A 69 1.81 -3.16 -4.41
N GLY A 70 1.16 -4.24 -4.83
CA GLY A 70 1.77 -5.45 -5.35
C GLY A 70 1.98 -6.52 -4.29
N ARG A 71 2.09 -6.16 -3.01
CA ARG A 71 2.41 -7.11 -1.94
C ARG A 71 1.20 -7.95 -1.55
N CYS A 72 1.35 -9.27 -1.54
CA CYS A 72 0.38 -10.20 -0.93
C CYS A 72 1.07 -11.14 0.06
N THR A 73 0.30 -11.66 1.03
CA THR A 73 0.78 -12.69 1.95
C THR A 73 1.25 -13.94 1.21
N GLY A 74 2.16 -14.70 1.83
CA GLY A 74 2.70 -15.92 1.21
C GLY A 74 3.71 -15.64 0.10
N GLY A 75 4.34 -14.46 0.09
CA GLY A 75 5.42 -14.10 -0.84
C GLY A 75 4.97 -13.78 -2.27
N VAL A 76 3.66 -13.62 -2.51
CA VAL A 76 3.13 -13.30 -3.82
C VAL A 76 3.26 -11.80 -4.10
N ASN A 77 3.73 -11.46 -5.30
CA ASN A 77 3.68 -10.10 -5.83
C ASN A 77 2.75 -10.04 -7.04
N LEU A 78 1.81 -9.10 -7.06
CA LEU A 78 0.85 -8.91 -8.16
C LEU A 78 1.53 -8.49 -9.47
N LEU A 79 2.66 -7.78 -9.39
CA LEU A 79 3.41 -7.33 -10.55
C LEU A 79 4.08 -8.52 -11.26
N ASP A 80 4.53 -9.53 -10.53
CA ASP A 80 5.18 -10.74 -11.08
C ASP A 80 4.19 -11.65 -11.81
N ILE A 81 2.90 -11.55 -11.48
CA ILE A 81 1.85 -12.38 -12.09
C ILE A 81 1.02 -11.63 -13.13
N ALA A 82 1.29 -10.34 -13.37
CA ALA A 82 0.48 -9.48 -14.24
C ALA A 82 0.40 -9.97 -15.69
N SER A 83 1.43 -10.66 -16.19
CA SER A 83 1.48 -11.25 -17.53
C SER A 83 0.72 -12.56 -17.67
N GLN A 84 0.26 -13.14 -16.55
CA GLN A 84 -0.47 -14.41 -16.56
C GLN A 84 -1.93 -14.20 -16.97
N PRO A 85 -2.61 -15.24 -17.50
CA PRO A 85 -4.05 -15.18 -17.72
C PRO A 85 -4.82 -14.81 -16.43
N ALA A 86 -5.87 -13.99 -16.55
CA ALA A 86 -6.61 -13.46 -15.39
C ALA A 86 -7.12 -14.55 -14.43
N TRP A 87 -7.52 -15.72 -14.94
CA TRP A 87 -7.95 -16.84 -14.11
C TRP A 87 -6.83 -17.37 -13.21
N LYS A 88 -5.60 -17.40 -13.71
CA LYS A 88 -4.42 -17.86 -12.99
C LYS A 88 -4.00 -16.84 -11.93
N GLN A 89 -4.07 -15.55 -12.27
CA GLN A 89 -3.86 -14.47 -11.30
C GLN A 89 -4.84 -14.59 -10.13
N ARG A 90 -6.15 -14.72 -10.42
CA ARG A 90 -7.19 -14.90 -9.40
C ARG A 90 -6.95 -16.14 -8.53
N GLN A 91 -6.53 -17.25 -9.14
CA GLN A 91 -6.24 -18.49 -8.40
C GLN A 91 -5.06 -18.31 -7.44
N THR A 92 -3.99 -17.66 -7.89
CA THR A 92 -2.79 -17.38 -7.08
C THR A 92 -3.11 -16.56 -5.84
N VAL A 93 -3.98 -15.55 -5.95
CA VAL A 93 -4.30 -14.64 -4.83
C VAL A 93 -5.50 -15.09 -3.99
N ARG A 94 -6.30 -16.07 -4.44
CA ARG A 94 -7.62 -16.42 -3.86
C ARG A 94 -7.66 -16.52 -2.34
N PHE A 95 -6.62 -17.09 -1.73
CA PHE A 95 -6.53 -17.30 -0.28
C PHE A 95 -5.45 -16.45 0.38
N ARG A 96 -5.01 -15.40 -0.29
CA ARG A 96 -4.02 -14.44 0.20
C ARG A 96 -4.72 -13.15 0.59
N TRP A 97 -4.09 -12.40 1.47
CA TRP A 97 -4.39 -11.00 1.66
C TRP A 97 -3.44 -10.19 0.80
N CYS A 98 -3.96 -9.18 0.11
CA CYS A 98 -3.17 -8.30 -0.74
C CYS A 98 -3.28 -6.86 -0.25
N GLU A 99 -2.14 -6.19 -0.20
CA GLU A 99 -1.99 -4.87 0.36
C GLU A 99 -2.48 -3.79 -0.61
N VAL A 100 -3.21 -2.83 -0.05
CA VAL A 100 -3.81 -1.70 -0.73
C VAL A 100 -3.30 -0.43 -0.06
N TRP A 101 -2.89 0.54 -0.87
CA TRP A 101 -2.65 1.90 -0.42
C TRP A 101 -3.97 2.66 -0.50
N HIS A 102 -4.43 3.23 0.61
CA HIS A 102 -5.72 3.91 0.64
C HIS A 102 -5.77 4.99 1.70
N ASP A 103 -6.74 5.90 1.57
CA ASP A 103 -7.04 6.94 2.55
C ASP A 103 -8.39 6.63 3.23
N PRO A 104 -8.38 6.00 4.42
CA PRO A 104 -9.59 5.68 5.16
C PRO A 104 -10.37 6.92 5.61
N ALA A 105 -9.68 8.00 5.94
CA ALA A 105 -10.28 9.21 6.54
C ALA A 105 -10.69 10.25 5.49
N LYS A 106 -10.28 10.05 4.22
CA LYS A 106 -10.51 10.98 3.10
C LYS A 106 -9.92 12.37 3.35
N ASN A 107 -8.78 12.42 4.03
CA ASN A 107 -8.08 13.65 4.43
C ASN A 107 -6.69 13.78 3.79
N GLY A 108 -6.30 12.87 2.90
CA GLY A 108 -4.98 12.79 2.29
C GLY A 108 -3.96 11.98 3.09
N GLU A 109 -4.33 11.43 4.25
CA GLU A 109 -3.44 10.57 5.06
C GLU A 109 -3.57 9.11 4.62
N PHE A 110 -2.77 8.74 3.63
CA PHE A 110 -2.76 7.39 3.11
C PHE A 110 -2.05 6.41 4.06
N VAL A 111 -2.63 5.23 4.16
CA VAL A 111 -2.11 4.10 4.93
C VAL A 111 -2.21 2.81 4.11
N THR A 112 -1.50 1.79 4.57
CA THR A 112 -1.70 0.44 4.04
C THR A 112 -2.88 -0.25 4.74
N GLY A 113 -3.61 -1.01 3.95
CA GLY A 113 -4.67 -1.93 4.39
C GLY A 113 -4.62 -3.22 3.57
N TRP A 114 -5.40 -4.22 3.98
CA TRP A 114 -5.36 -5.55 3.38
C TRP A 114 -6.74 -5.97 2.87
N ALA A 115 -6.81 -6.29 1.58
CA ALA A 115 -7.96 -6.89 0.91
C ALA A 115 -7.83 -8.41 0.86
N TYR A 116 -8.92 -9.14 1.08
CA TYR A 116 -8.90 -10.60 0.92
C TYR A 116 -9.03 -10.98 -0.55
N GLY A 117 -8.06 -11.75 -1.05
CA GLY A 117 -7.82 -12.01 -2.48
C GLY A 117 -8.97 -12.70 -3.21
N LYS A 118 -9.86 -13.41 -2.50
CA LYS A 118 -11.09 -13.98 -3.06
C LYS A 118 -12.00 -12.94 -3.73
N TYR A 119 -11.97 -11.69 -3.23
CA TYR A 119 -12.90 -10.63 -3.61
C TYR A 119 -12.27 -9.53 -4.47
N ILE A 120 -11.16 -9.85 -5.15
CA ILE A 120 -10.50 -8.96 -6.10
C ILE A 120 -10.23 -9.69 -7.42
N THR A 121 -10.19 -8.95 -8.52
CA THR A 121 -9.82 -9.44 -9.86
C THR A 121 -8.93 -8.42 -10.56
N PRO A 122 -8.05 -8.84 -11.50
CA PRO A 122 -7.34 -7.90 -12.36
C PRO A 122 -8.33 -6.97 -13.08
N TYR A 123 -7.97 -5.69 -13.24
CA TYR A 123 -8.74 -4.64 -13.93
C TYR A 123 -8.32 -4.54 -15.39
#